data_AF-A0A5Y1WAD3-F1
#
_entry.id   AF-A0A5Y1WAD3-F1
#
_cell.length_a   1.000
_cell.length_b   1.000
_cell.length_c   1.000
_cell.angle_alpha   90.00
_cell.angle_beta   90.00
_cell.angle_gamma   90.00
#
_symmetry.space_group_name_H-M   'P 1'
#
loop_
_entity.id
_entity.type
_entity.pdbx_description
1 polymer ?
#
loop_
_entity_poly.entity_id
_entity_poly.type
_entity_poly.pdbx_seq_one_letter_code
_entity_poly.pdbx_strand_id
1 'polypeptide(L)'
;MENNAFVPAGSVELAHQQALTWVSDAYLFYLVSLHRRPVYRHQYGDISLNQPAIRGFIDSYLKDKGWDLEKRRAHYINILDLIKYMHRSNSDFIDWGTVPTLTPRGIRWMNACFSRLGEMVNSYGGWENYTKETAGDSIS
;
A
#
# COMPACT_ATOMS: atom_id res chain seq x y z
N MET A 1 21.78 27.31 -12.08
CA MET A 1 22.03 25.94 -11.60
C MET A 1 20.69 25.38 -11.17
N GLU A 2 20.13 24.47 -11.96
CA GLU A 2 18.87 23.80 -11.62
C GLU A 2 19.16 22.75 -10.53
N ASN A 3 18.44 22.84 -9.41
CA ASN A 3 18.54 21.89 -8.29
C ASN A 3 17.94 20.55 -8.69
N ASN A 4 18.75 19.70 -9.32
CA ASN A 4 18.38 18.34 -9.72
C ASN A 4 18.51 17.34 -8.55
N ALA A 5 17.96 17.69 -7.38
CA ALA A 5 18.12 16.95 -6.12
C ALA A 5 17.29 15.65 -6.05
N PHE A 6 16.61 15.25 -7.12
CA PHE A 6 15.71 14.09 -7.11
C PHE A 6 15.84 13.22 -8.36
N VAL A 7 17.05 12.75 -8.63
CA VAL A 7 17.24 11.55 -9.44
C VAL A 7 18.14 10.61 -8.64
N PRO A 8 17.62 9.55 -7.99
CA PRO A 8 18.52 8.53 -7.51
C PRO A 8 19.05 7.81 -8.76
N ALA A 9 20.37 7.69 -8.85
CA ALA A 9 21.05 6.79 -9.77
C ALA A 9 20.76 5.33 -9.33
N GLY A 10 19.51 4.91 -9.45
CA GLY A 10 19.00 3.58 -9.15
C GLY A 10 18.11 3.12 -10.30
N SER A 11 18.09 1.80 -10.56
CA SER A 11 17.25 1.26 -11.62
C SER A 11 15.77 1.57 -11.36
N VAL A 12 14.95 1.60 -12.42
CA VAL A 12 13.51 1.91 -12.32
C VAL A 12 12.83 0.94 -11.33
N GLU A 13 13.29 -0.31 -11.28
CA GLU A 13 12.85 -1.35 -10.35
C GLU A 13 13.11 -0.95 -8.90
N LEU A 14 14.30 -0.43 -8.57
CA LEU A 14 14.63 0.00 -7.22
C LEU A 14 13.72 1.15 -6.78
N ALA A 15 13.53 2.14 -7.66
CA ALA A 15 12.67 3.28 -7.38
C ALA A 15 11.19 2.87 -7.22
N HIS A 16 10.74 1.88 -7.99
CA HIS A 16 9.43 1.27 -7.85
C HIS A 16 9.28 0.55 -6.50
N GLN A 17 10.23 -0.30 -6.13
CA GLN A 17 10.21 -1.03 -4.86
C GLN A 17 10.23 -0.10 -3.65
N GLN A 18 11.00 0.99 -3.73
CA GLN A 18 11.04 2.01 -2.68
C GLN A 18 9.69 2.73 -2.53
N ALA A 19 9.11 3.22 -3.63
CA ALA A 19 7.82 3.89 -3.61
C ALA A 19 6.71 2.97 -3.07
N LEU A 20 6.74 1.71 -3.49
CA LEU A 20 5.81 0.68 -3.04
C LEU A 20 5.96 0.38 -1.53
N THR A 21 7.19 0.33 -1.02
CA THR A 21 7.47 0.16 0.41
C THR A 21 6.92 1.33 1.21
N TRP A 22 7.17 2.57 0.77
CA TRP A 22 6.62 3.76 1.42
C TRP A 22 5.10 3.79 1.47
N VAL A 23 4.41 3.45 0.38
CA VAL A 23 2.94 3.35 0.37
C VAL A 23 2.45 2.32 1.38
N SER A 24 3.12 1.16 1.43
CA SER A 24 2.75 0.06 2.33
C SER A 24 2.89 0.49 3.80
N ASP A 25 4.02 1.09 4.16
CA ASP A 25 4.28 1.60 5.50
C ASP A 25 3.34 2.74 5.88
N ALA A 26 3.12 3.68 4.96
CA ALA A 26 2.21 4.81 5.18
C ALA A 26 0.79 4.33 5.48
N TYR A 27 0.34 3.28 4.80
CA TYR A 27 -0.98 2.68 5.06
C TYR A 27 -1.03 1.94 6.40
N LEU A 28 0.02 1.20 6.76
CA LEU A 28 0.11 0.56 8.08
C LEU A 28 0.06 1.59 9.20
N PHE A 29 0.83 2.67 9.09
CA PHE A 29 0.80 3.75 10.07
C PHE A 29 -0.58 4.40 10.16
N TYR A 30 -1.26 4.58 9.03
CA TYR A 30 -2.64 5.05 9.02
C TYR A 30 -3.57 4.09 9.81
N LEU A 31 -3.53 2.78 9.54
CA LEU A 31 -4.35 1.80 10.27
C LEU A 31 -4.02 1.77 11.77
N VAL A 32 -2.74 1.80 12.12
CA VAL A 32 -2.29 1.85 13.53
C VAL A 32 -2.73 3.15 14.20
N SER A 33 -2.74 4.28 13.49
CA SER A 33 -3.23 5.55 14.04
C SER A 33 -4.73 5.52 14.36
N LEU A 34 -5.52 4.78 13.58
CA LEU A 34 -6.97 4.66 13.76
C LEU A 34 -7.35 3.59 14.79
N HIS A 35 -6.70 2.43 14.74
CA HIS A 35 -7.14 1.22 15.43
C HIS A 35 -6.14 0.71 16.47
N ARG A 36 -4.98 1.38 16.62
CA ARG A 36 -3.84 0.95 17.46
C ARG A 36 -3.28 -0.42 17.08
N ARG A 37 -3.66 -0.96 15.91
CA ARG A 37 -3.27 -2.25 15.34
C ARG A 37 -3.27 -2.16 13.81
N PRO A 38 -2.45 -2.93 13.09
CA PRO A 38 -2.41 -2.93 11.63
C PRO A 38 -3.56 -3.76 11.04
N VAL A 39 -4.79 -3.32 11.30
CA VAL A 39 -6.01 -4.05 10.93
C VAL A 39 -6.91 -3.15 10.09
N TYR A 40 -7.34 -3.64 8.93
CA TYR A 40 -8.41 -3.02 8.17
C TYR A 40 -9.76 -3.62 8.61
N ARG A 41 -10.64 -2.77 9.15
CA ARG A 41 -11.97 -3.21 9.60
C ARG A 41 -12.95 -3.24 8.43
N HIS A 42 -13.46 -4.41 8.10
CA HIS A 42 -14.48 -4.62 7.08
C HIS A 42 -15.80 -5.11 7.71
N GLN A 43 -16.92 -4.92 7.03
CA GLN A 43 -18.24 -5.36 7.53
C GLN A 43 -18.34 -6.89 7.74
N TYR A 44 -17.50 -7.66 7.02
CA TYR A 44 -17.45 -9.12 7.11
C TYR A 44 -16.32 -9.64 8.01
N GLY A 45 -15.61 -8.75 8.71
CA GLY A 45 -14.52 -9.12 9.62
C GLY A 45 -13.28 -8.23 9.48
N ASP A 46 -12.37 -8.42 10.42
CA ASP A 46 -11.11 -7.67 10.47
C ASP A 46 -10.04 -8.35 9.62
N ILE A 47 -9.40 -7.58 8.73
CA ILE A 47 -8.28 -8.04 7.91
C ILE A 47 -6.98 -7.59 8.58
N SER A 48 -6.25 -8.54 9.17
CA SER A 48 -4.92 -8.28 9.72
C SER A 48 -3.91 -8.12 8.58
N LEU A 49 -3.18 -7.01 8.58
CA LEU A 49 -2.25 -6.66 7.51
C LEU A 49 -0.82 -6.53 8.04
N ASN A 50 0.13 -6.86 7.17
CA ASN A 50 1.55 -6.58 7.37
C ASN A 50 2.13 -5.98 6.09
N GLN A 51 3.36 -5.45 6.17
CA GLN A 51 3.97 -4.73 5.05
C GLN A 51 4.13 -5.62 3.81
N PRO A 52 4.64 -6.88 3.91
CA PRO A 52 4.73 -7.77 2.74
C PRO A 52 3.38 -8.09 2.09
N ALA A 53 2.32 -8.28 2.88
CA ALA A 53 0.99 -8.58 2.37
C ALA A 53 0.41 -7.40 1.59
N ILE A 54 0.49 -6.18 2.13
CA ILE A 54 0.06 -4.97 1.44
C ILE A 54 0.85 -4.80 0.15
N ARG A 55 2.18 -4.92 0.23
CA ARG A 55 3.09 -4.78 -0.90
C ARG A 55 2.74 -5.74 -2.04
N GLY A 56 2.62 -7.02 -1.72
CA GLY A 56 2.30 -8.07 -2.69
C GLY A 56 0.95 -7.82 -3.33
N PHE A 57 -0.08 -7.54 -2.52
CA PHE A 57 -1.45 -7.36 -2.98
C PHE A 57 -1.62 -6.18 -3.94
N ILE A 58 -1.13 -4.99 -3.57
CA ILE A 58 -1.34 -3.80 -4.41
C ILE A 58 -0.51 -3.87 -5.69
N ASP A 59 0.72 -4.43 -5.62
CA ASP A 59 1.59 -4.51 -6.77
C ASP A 59 1.13 -5.55 -7.79
N SER A 60 0.65 -6.72 -7.31
CA SER A 60 0.03 -7.72 -8.17
C SER A 60 -1.27 -7.20 -8.77
N TYR A 61 -2.12 -6.56 -7.97
CA TYR A 61 -3.38 -5.98 -8.46
C TYR A 61 -3.19 -5.00 -9.63
N LEU A 62 -2.20 -4.10 -9.52
CA LEU A 62 -1.91 -3.16 -10.61
C LEU A 62 -1.21 -3.82 -11.79
N LYS A 63 -0.38 -4.84 -11.55
CA LYS A 63 0.25 -5.64 -12.60
C LYS A 63 -0.80 -6.39 -13.42
N ASP A 64 -1.77 -7.01 -12.75
CA ASP A 64 -2.85 -7.78 -13.39
C ASP A 64 -3.80 -6.86 -14.18
N LYS A 65 -3.88 -5.59 -13.80
CA LYS A 65 -4.55 -4.52 -14.58
C LYS A 65 -3.77 -4.11 -15.85
N GLY A 66 -2.60 -4.69 -16.09
CA GLY A 66 -1.75 -4.40 -17.23
C GLY A 66 -0.94 -3.10 -17.11
N TRP A 67 -0.67 -2.63 -15.88
CA TRP A 67 0.15 -1.43 -15.70
C TRP A 67 1.63 -1.79 -15.72
N ASP A 68 2.39 -1.05 -16.54
CA ASP A 68 3.84 -1.12 -16.55
C ASP A 68 4.46 -0.63 -15.22
N LEU A 69 5.76 -0.86 -15.08
CA LEU A 69 6.48 -0.57 -13.85
C LEU A 69 6.59 0.94 -13.56
N GLU A 70 6.76 1.77 -14.60
CA GLU A 70 6.84 3.23 -14.43
C GLU A 70 5.52 3.83 -13.99
N LYS A 71 4.42 3.39 -14.58
CA LYS A 71 3.06 3.81 -14.27
C LYS A 71 2.67 3.41 -12.85
N ARG A 72 3.04 2.20 -12.41
CA ARG A 72 2.83 1.76 -11.01
C ARG A 72 3.64 2.62 -10.04
N ARG A 73 4.93 2.83 -10.30
CA ARG A 73 5.77 3.74 -9.51
C ARG A 73 5.16 5.15 -9.43
N ALA A 74 4.79 5.73 -10.57
CA ALA A 74 4.20 7.07 -10.63
C ALA A 74 2.91 7.15 -9.82
N HIS A 75 2.07 6.11 -9.88
CA HIS A 75 0.87 6.03 -9.04
C HIS A 75 1.20 6.02 -7.55
N TYR A 76 2.17 5.21 -7.11
CA TYR A 76 2.59 5.14 -5.70
C TYR A 76 3.08 6.49 -5.19
N ILE A 77 3.90 7.19 -5.98
CA ILE A 77 4.36 8.54 -5.65
C ILE A 77 3.20 9.52 -5.55
N ASN A 78 2.24 9.47 -6.49
CA ASN A 78 1.10 10.40 -6.53
C ASN A 78 0.12 10.26 -5.37
N ILE A 79 0.06 9.08 -4.72
CA ILE A 79 -0.83 8.87 -3.57
C ILE A 79 -0.17 9.22 -2.23
N LEU A 80 1.14 9.49 -2.22
CA LEU A 80 1.90 9.97 -1.07
C LEU A 80 1.89 11.50 -1.00
N ASP A 81 1.79 12.04 0.21
CA ASP A 81 1.90 13.47 0.48
C ASP A 81 3.38 13.85 0.66
N LEU A 82 4.10 13.90 -0.46
CA LEU A 82 5.52 14.24 -0.49
C LEU A 82 5.78 15.71 -0.19
N ILE A 83 4.84 16.60 -0.48
CA ILE A 83 4.94 18.03 -0.16
C ILE A 83 5.02 18.19 1.37
N LYS A 84 4.05 17.63 2.09
CA LYS A 84 4.07 17.64 3.55
C LYS A 84 5.26 16.90 4.13
N TYR A 85 5.80 15.90 3.44
CA TYR A 85 6.99 15.18 3.85
C TYR A 85 8.26 16.02 3.72
N MET A 86 8.45 16.72 2.59
CA MET A 86 9.62 17.57 2.34
C MET A 86 9.65 18.83 3.19
N HIS A 87 8.48 19.39 3.54
CA HIS A 87 8.38 20.57 4.41
C HIS A 87 8.61 20.29 5.91
N ARG A 88 8.99 19.06 6.31
CA ARG A 88 9.27 18.69 7.72
C ARG A 88 10.62 19.20 8.22
N SER A 89 11.32 20.08 7.48
CA SER A 89 12.67 20.60 7.75
C SER A 89 12.86 21.37 9.08
N ASN A 90 11.87 21.42 9.98
CA ASN A 90 11.87 22.26 11.18
C ASN A 90 11.65 21.50 12.50
N SER A 91 11.87 20.19 12.55
CA SER A 91 11.88 19.48 13.82
C SER A 91 13.31 19.12 14.19
N ASP A 92 13.83 19.67 15.28
CA ASP A 92 15.14 19.37 15.89
C ASP A 92 15.24 17.91 16.41
N PHE A 93 14.41 17.01 15.88
CA PHE A 93 14.40 15.59 16.20
C PHE A 93 15.09 14.82 15.08
N ILE A 94 15.96 13.88 15.46
CA ILE A 94 16.67 12.99 14.53
C ILE A 94 15.63 12.06 13.87
N ASP A 95 15.15 12.43 12.68
CA ASP A 95 14.15 11.72 11.87
C ASP A 95 14.74 10.45 11.20
N TRP A 96 15.02 9.41 11.98
CA TRP A 96 15.68 8.17 11.51
C TRP A 96 14.77 7.19 10.73
N GLY A 97 13.63 7.62 10.18
CA GLY A 97 12.71 6.68 9.53
C GLY A 97 11.32 7.20 9.21
N THR A 98 11.17 8.51 9.04
CA THR A 98 9.87 9.13 8.84
C THR A 98 9.34 8.76 7.44
N VAL A 99 8.24 8.01 7.39
CA VAL A 99 7.59 7.61 6.13
C VAL A 99 6.64 8.73 5.68
N PRO A 100 6.57 9.06 4.37
CA PRO A 100 5.58 10.00 3.87
C PRO A 100 4.16 9.52 4.19
N THR A 101 3.27 10.44 4.55
CA THR A 101 1.86 10.10 4.81
C THR A 101 1.10 9.90 3.51
N LEU A 102 0.04 9.10 3.53
CA LEU A 102 -0.87 9.04 2.38
C LEU A 102 -1.68 10.32 2.25
N THR A 103 -1.96 10.71 1.01
CA THR A 103 -3.00 11.71 0.71
C THR A 103 -4.38 11.16 1.07
N PRO A 104 -5.41 12.02 1.28
CA PRO A 104 -6.78 11.56 1.48
C PRO A 104 -7.30 10.68 0.32
N ARG A 105 -6.85 10.97 -0.91
CA ARG A 105 -7.16 10.14 -2.08
C ARG A 105 -6.47 8.77 -2.01
N GLY A 106 -5.20 8.74 -1.59
CA GLY A 106 -4.45 7.51 -1.37
C GLY A 106 -5.11 6.62 -0.32
N ILE A 107 -5.55 7.19 0.80
CA ILE A 107 -6.30 6.46 1.84
C ILE A 107 -7.58 5.85 1.27
N ARG A 108 -8.39 6.65 0.54
CA ARG A 108 -9.63 6.15 -0.08
C ARG A 108 -9.37 5.02 -1.07
N TRP A 109 -8.30 5.15 -1.87
CA TRP A 109 -7.91 4.13 -2.82
C TRP A 109 -7.49 2.83 -2.13
N MET A 110 -6.62 2.90 -1.11
CA MET A 110 -6.20 1.74 -0.32
C MET A 110 -7.39 1.06 0.36
N ASN A 111 -8.27 1.83 1.01
CA ASN A 111 -9.47 1.30 1.65
C ASN A 111 -10.40 0.61 0.62
N ALA A 112 -10.54 1.16 -0.59
CA ALA A 112 -11.35 0.53 -1.64
C ALA A 112 -10.74 -0.80 -2.10
N CYS A 113 -9.40 -0.89 -2.20
CA CYS A 113 -8.72 -2.14 -2.54
C CYS A 113 -8.99 -3.24 -1.49
N PHE A 114 -8.89 -2.92 -0.20
CA PHE A 114 -9.15 -3.89 0.87
C PHE A 114 -10.64 -4.16 1.11
N SER A 115 -11.52 -3.20 0.84
CA SER A 115 -12.98 -3.43 0.82
C SER A 115 -13.34 -4.49 -0.22
N ARG A 116 -12.82 -4.35 -1.45
CA ARG A 116 -13.04 -5.31 -2.53
C ARG A 116 -12.46 -6.69 -2.20
N LEU A 117 -11.31 -6.74 -1.53
CA LEU A 117 -10.76 -8.00 -1.03
C LEU A 117 -11.72 -8.66 -0.04
N GLY A 118 -12.24 -7.90 0.93
CA GLY A 118 -13.20 -8.41 1.91
C GLY A 118 -14.50 -8.91 1.28
N GLU A 119 -15.04 -8.20 0.29
CA GLU A 119 -16.20 -8.63 -0.49
C GLU A 119 -15.93 -9.94 -1.26
N MET A 120 -14.79 -10.03 -1.94
CA MET A 120 -14.40 -11.23 -2.69
C MET A 120 -14.26 -12.43 -1.75
N VAL A 121 -13.50 -12.30 -0.66
CA VAL A 121 -13.32 -13.39 0.33
C VAL A 121 -14.66 -13.84 0.90
N ASN A 122 -15.56 -12.89 1.18
CA ASN A 122 -16.89 -13.22 1.66
C ASN A 122 -17.74 -13.94 0.60
N SER A 123 -17.61 -13.62 -0.69
CA SER A 123 -18.33 -14.34 -1.75
C SER A 123 -17.93 -15.81 -1.87
N TYR A 124 -16.70 -16.17 -1.45
CA TYR A 124 -16.26 -17.56 -1.33
C TYR A 124 -16.72 -18.23 -0.02
N GLY A 125 -17.43 -17.52 0.86
CA GLY A 125 -17.82 -18.02 2.18
C GLY A 125 -16.71 -17.96 3.23
N GLY A 126 -15.67 -17.16 3.00
CA GLY A 126 -14.56 -16.96 3.91
C GLY A 126 -13.20 -17.30 3.31
N TRP A 127 -12.15 -17.02 4.08
CA TRP A 127 -10.76 -17.15 3.63
C TRP A 127 -10.38 -18.60 3.33
N GLU A 128 -10.84 -19.55 4.14
CA GLU A 128 -10.55 -20.99 3.97
C GLU A 128 -11.07 -21.52 2.63
N ASN A 129 -12.31 -21.17 2.27
CA ASN A 129 -12.91 -21.59 1.02
C ASN A 129 -12.26 -20.90 -0.19
N TYR A 130 -11.89 -19.62 -0.06
CA TYR A 130 -11.11 -18.93 -1.09
C TYR A 130 -9.77 -19.63 -1.35
N THR A 131 -9.09 -20.08 -0.30
CA THR A 131 -7.82 -20.82 -0.45
C THR A 131 -8.00 -22.20 -1.10
N LYS A 132 -9.10 -22.90 -0.82
CA LYS A 132 -9.43 -24.18 -1.46
C LYS A 132 -9.70 -24.01 -2.95
N GLU A 133 -10.54 -23.04 -3.30
CA GLU A 133 -10.86 -22.74 -4.71
C GLU A 133 -9.59 -22.38 -5.51
N THR A 134 -8.73 -21.53 -4.95
CA THR A 134 -7.50 -21.11 -5.63
C THR A 134 -6.44 -22.22 -5.70
N ALA A 135 -6.51 -23.21 -4.81
CA ALA A 135 -5.72 -24.43 -4.88
C ALA A 135 -6.28 -25.48 -5.87
N GLY A 136 -7.49 -25.29 -6.39
CA GLY A 136 -8.18 -26.26 -7.25
C GLY A 136 -8.88 -27.38 -6.49
N ASP A 137 -9.07 -27.24 -5.17
CA ASP A 137 -9.81 -28.17 -4.34
C ASP A 137 -11.31 -27.84 -4.41
N SER A 138 -12.15 -28.86 -4.66
CA SER A 138 -13.61 -28.67 -4.71
C SER A 138 -14.15 -28.16 -3.37
N ILE A 139 -14.88 -27.05 -3.42
CA ILE A 139 -15.65 -26.53 -2.28
C ILE A 139 -16.80 -27.52 -2.01
N SER A 140 -16.69 -28.28 -0.91
CA SER A 140 -17.71 -29.22 -0.42
C SER A 140 -18.77 -28.52 0.43
#